data_AF-A0A8I0JRK7-F1
#
_entry.id   AF-A0A8I0JRK7-F1
#
_cell.length_a   1.000
_cell.length_b   1.000
_cell.length_c   1.000
_cell.angle_alpha   90.00
_cell.angle_beta   90.00
_cell.angle_gamma   90.00
#
_symmetry.space_group_name_H-M   'P 1'
#
loop_
_entity.id
_entity.type
_entity.pdbx_description
1 polymer ?
#
loop_
_entity_poly.entity_id
_entity_poly.type
_entity_poly.pdbx_seq_one_letter_code
_entity_poly.pdbx_strand_id
1 'polypeptide(L)'
;MKKIYVLTAFNFNDGTSIKTFTPGFHDVESDVADHWFVKAHCSPDGEAPALEADPRIAELETLAAEQATRIAELETQLAEAKANGKKQKSADA
;
A
#
# COMPACT_ATOMS: atom_id res chain seq x y z
N MET A 1 30.08 6.47 1.51
CA MET A 1 28.68 6.48 1.06
C MET A 1 27.78 6.41 2.29
N LYS A 2 26.74 7.23 2.35
CA LYS A 2 25.68 7.25 3.37
C LYS A 2 24.33 7.08 2.69
N LYS A 3 23.42 6.38 3.36
CA LYS A 3 22.04 6.23 2.91
C LYS A 3 21.20 7.38 3.45
N ILE A 4 20.44 8.04 2.58
CA ILE A 4 19.46 9.07 2.93
C ILE A 4 18.08 8.66 2.41
N TYR A 5 17.02 9.15 3.05
CA TYR A 5 15.66 9.08 2.53
C TYR A 5 15.17 10.49 2.21
N VAL A 6 14.91 10.79 0.95
CA VAL A 6 14.42 12.09 0.49
C VAL A 6 12.91 12.15 0.69
N LEU A 7 12.42 13.17 1.40
CA LEU A 7 10.99 13.37 1.68
C LEU A 7 10.28 14.07 0.53
N THR A 8 10.87 15.14 0.03
CA THR A 8 10.34 15.98 -1.06
C THR A 8 11.39 16.12 -2.14
N ALA A 9 11.01 16.07 -3.42
CA ALA A 9 11.96 16.23 -4.51
C ALA A 9 12.70 17.58 -4.43
N PHE A 10 14.02 17.56 -4.67
CA PHE A 10 14.82 18.79 -4.73
C PHE A 10 15.97 18.66 -5.73
N ASN A 11 16.55 19.80 -6.11
CA ASN A 11 17.79 19.87 -6.87
C ASN A 11 18.92 20.31 -5.94
N PHE A 12 19.99 19.53 -5.88
CA PHE A 12 21.19 19.84 -5.13
C PHE A 12 22.26 20.37 -6.07
N ASN A 13 22.81 21.54 -5.77
CA ASN A 13 23.96 22.10 -6.46
C ASN A 13 25.16 22.02 -5.52
N ASP A 14 26.19 21.26 -5.91
CA ASP A 14 27.44 21.08 -5.15
C ASP A 14 28.52 22.12 -5.52
N GLY A 15 28.17 23.11 -6.36
CA GLY A 15 29.06 24.12 -6.90
C GLY A 15 29.71 23.73 -8.24
N THR A 16 29.66 22.46 -8.62
CA THR A 16 30.21 21.92 -9.88
C THR A 16 29.12 21.40 -10.80
N SER A 17 28.09 20.76 -10.23
CA SER A 17 27.01 20.10 -10.94
C SER A 17 25.67 20.27 -10.20
N ILE A 18 24.57 20.10 -10.93
CA ILE A 18 23.23 20.04 -10.36
C ILE A 18 22.73 18.61 -10.49
N LYS A 19 22.34 18.02 -9.35
CA LYS A 19 21.76 16.68 -9.26
C LYS A 19 20.34 16.76 -8.72
N THR A 20 19.40 16.11 -9.42
CA THR A 20 18.01 15.98 -8.96
C THR A 20 17.87 14.78 -8.04
N PHE A 21 17.23 14.98 -6.89
CA PHE A 21 16.85 13.95 -5.94
C PHE A 21 15.33 13.82 -5.93
N THR A 22 14.83 12.63 -6.25
CA THR A 22 13.41 12.27 -6.12
C THR A 22 13.13 11.70 -4.73
N PRO A 23 11.88 11.69 -4.24
CA PRO A 23 11.55 11.02 -2.99
C PRO A 23 11.98 9.55 -3.00
N GLY A 24 12.41 9.06 -1.84
CA GLY A 24 12.89 7.68 -1.65
C GLY A 24 14.35 7.58 -1.21
N PHE A 25 14.88 6.35 -1.21
CA PHE A 25 16.23 6.07 -0.75
C PHE A 25 17.29 6.41 -1.80
N HIS A 26 18.38 7.04 -1.34
CA HIS A 26 19.57 7.30 -2.15
C HIS A 26 20.84 6.98 -1.38
N ASP A 27 21.82 6.43 -2.09
CA ASP A 27 23.20 6.33 -1.60
C ASP A 27 23.99 7.53 -2.11
N VAL A 28 24.53 8.33 -1.18
CA VAL A 28 25.24 9.57 -1.49
C VAL A 28 26.59 9.63 -0.78
N GLU A 29 27.45 10.55 -1.19
CA GLU A 29 28.70 10.83 -0.49
C GLU A 29 28.42 11.49 0.88
N SER A 30 29.39 11.37 1.80
CA SER A 30 29.18 11.78 3.20
C SER A 30 28.95 13.29 3.34
N ASP A 31 29.65 14.09 2.53
CA ASP A 31 29.52 15.54 2.45
C ASP A 31 28.14 15.97 1.93
N VAL A 32 27.61 15.29 0.91
CA VAL A 32 26.25 15.49 0.40
C VAL A 32 25.23 15.18 1.48
N ALA A 33 25.34 14.02 2.15
CA ALA A 33 24.45 13.65 3.25
C ALA A 33 24.54 14.62 4.44
N ASP A 34 25.72 15.19 4.69
CA ASP A 34 25.92 16.11 5.81
C ASP A 34 25.55 17.56 5.50
N HIS A 35 25.32 17.90 4.23
CA HIS A 35 24.96 19.23 3.78
C HIS A 35 23.61 19.69 4.34
N TRP A 36 23.57 20.92 4.87
CA TRP A 36 22.40 21.47 5.56
C TRP A 36 21.13 21.44 4.69
N PHE A 37 21.25 21.75 3.40
CA PHE A 37 20.13 21.73 2.45
C PHE A 37 19.58 20.32 2.22
N VAL A 38 20.46 19.32 2.11
CA VAL A 38 20.07 17.91 1.92
C VAL A 38 19.36 17.41 3.18
N LYS A 39 19.93 17.67 4.36
CA LYS A 39 19.32 17.32 5.66
C LYS A 39 17.91 17.92 5.84
N ALA A 40 17.70 19.16 5.39
CA ALA A 40 16.39 19.81 5.50
C ALA A 40 15.29 19.15 4.63
N HIS A 41 15.66 18.37 3.61
CA HIS A 41 14.73 17.71 2.69
C HIS A 41 14.71 16.19 2.82
N CYS A 42 15.45 15.64 3.78
CA CYS A 42 15.55 14.21 4.03
C CYS A 42 14.98 13.84 5.40
N SER A 43 14.68 12.55 5.60
CA SER A 43 14.29 12.04 6.91
C SER A 43 15.41 12.25 7.92
N PRO A 44 15.11 12.74 9.14
CA PRO A 44 16.14 13.01 10.16
C PRO A 44 16.86 11.77 10.65
N ASP A 45 16.22 10.60 10.60
CA ASP A 45 16.78 9.29 10.97
C ASP A 45 17.29 8.49 9.76
N GLY A 46 17.13 9.01 8.54
CA GLY A 46 17.49 8.34 7.30
C GLY A 46 16.52 7.25 6.85
N GLU A 47 15.41 7.04 7.57
CA GLU A 47 14.42 6.02 7.25
C GLU A 47 13.25 6.58 6.45
N ALA A 48 12.50 5.68 5.80
CA ALA A 48 11.23 6.07 5.20
C ALA A 48 10.25 6.47 6.31
N PRO A 49 9.40 7.50 6.11
CA PRO A 49 8.32 7.80 7.03
C PRO A 49 7.50 6.55 7.32
N ALA A 50 7.21 6.31 8.59
CA ALA A 50 6.29 5.27 8.98
C ALA A 50 4.95 5.54 8.25
N LEU A 51 4.49 4.54 7.50
CA LEU A 51 3.11 4.55 7.04
C LEU A 51 2.26 4.34 8.28
N GLU A 52 1.69 5.42 8.82
CA GLU A 52 0.66 5.34 9.83
C GLU A 52 -0.40 4.35 9.35
N ALA A 53 -0.73 3.37 10.17
CA ALA A 53 -1.74 2.39 9.82
C ALA A 53 -3.07 3.12 9.58
N ASP A 54 -3.50 3.20 8.31
CA ASP A 54 -4.77 3.84 7.97
C ASP A 54 -5.89 2.98 8.57
N PRO A 55 -6.68 3.50 9.54
CA PRO A 55 -7.72 2.71 10.21
C PRO A 55 -8.76 2.17 9.22
N ARG A 56 -8.90 2.79 8.04
CA ARG A 56 -9.77 2.31 6.96
C ARG A 56 -9.33 0.97 6.39
N ILE A 57 -8.05 0.59 6.50
CA ILE A 57 -7.56 -0.71 6.01
C ILE A 57 -8.20 -1.85 6.81
N ALA A 58 -8.17 -1.77 8.14
CA ALA A 58 -8.76 -2.79 9.01
C ALA A 58 -10.30 -2.88 8.83
N GLU A 59 -10.95 -1.72 8.63
CA GLU A 59 -12.38 -1.65 8.32
C GLU A 59 -12.70 -2.34 6.97
N LEU A 60 -11.92 -2.05 5.92
CA LEU A 60 -12.08 -2.67 4.61
C LEU A 60 -11.81 -4.18 4.63
N GLU A 61 -10.81 -4.64 5.37
CA GLU A 61 -10.53 -6.06 5.57
C GLU A 61 -11.70 -6.78 6.25
N THR A 62 -12.29 -6.15 7.27
CA THR A 62 -13.48 -6.68 7.97
C THR A 62 -14.67 -6.76 7.02
N LEU A 63 -14.96 -5.68 6.29
CA LEU A 63 -16.06 -5.63 5.33
C LEU A 63 -15.89 -6.68 4.21
N ALA A 64 -14.66 -6.89 3.74
CA ALA A 64 -14.37 -7.91 2.73
C ALA A 64 -14.64 -9.33 3.25
N ALA A 65 -14.29 -9.62 4.50
CA ALA A 65 -14.56 -10.92 5.13
C ALA A 65 -16.07 -11.16 5.33
N GLU A 66 -16.82 -10.14 5.75
CA GLU A 66 -18.27 -10.20 5.87
C GLU A 66 -18.95 -10.44 4.52
N GLN A 67 -18.52 -9.71 3.48
CA GLN A 67 -19.03 -9.89 2.12
C GLN A 67 -18.73 -11.29 1.58
N ALA A 68 -17.52 -11.81 1.77
CA ALA A 68 -17.15 -13.16 1.35
C ALA A 68 -18.03 -14.23 2.01
N THR A 69 -18.32 -14.07 3.31
CA THR A 69 -19.22 -14.96 4.05
C THR A 69 -20.63 -14.91 3.48
N ARG A 70 -21.16 -13.71 3.22
CA ARG A 70 -22.51 -13.56 2.67
C ARG A 70 -22.63 -14.12 1.26
N ILE A 71 -21.60 -13.97 0.43
CA ILE A 71 -21.56 -14.56 -0.91
C ILE A 71 -21.62 -16.08 -0.81
N ALA A 72 -20.79 -16.71 0.02
CA ALA A 72 -20.79 -18.17 0.19
C ALA A 72 -22.13 -18.72 0.68
N GLU A 73 -22.78 -18.01 1.60
CA GLU A 73 -24.13 -18.36 2.07
C GLU A 73 -25.16 -18.30 0.94
N LEU A 74 -25.17 -17.20 0.16
CA LEU A 74 -26.09 -17.04 -0.96
C LEU A 74 -25.84 -18.05 -2.07
N GLU A 75 -24.57 -18.37 -2.37
CA GLU A 75 -24.22 -19.42 -3.33
C GLU A 75 -24.74 -20.79 -2.89
N THR A 76 -24.66 -21.09 -1.59
CA THR A 76 -25.21 -22.32 -1.00
C THR A 76 -26.73 -22.38 -1.16
N GLN A 77 -27.44 -21.31 -0.76
CA GLN A 77 -28.90 -21.23 -0.90
C GLN A 77 -29.34 -21.36 -2.36
N LEU A 78 -28.58 -20.78 -3.30
CA LEU A 78 -28.88 -20.83 -4.73
C LEU A 78 -28.66 -22.25 -5.29
N ALA A 79 -27.64 -22.96 -4.81
CA ALA A 79 -27.42 -24.37 -5.15
C ALA A 79 -28.54 -25.27 -4.63
N GLU A 80 -28.97 -25.09 -3.38
CA GLU A 80 -30.08 -25.83 -2.77
C GLU A 80 -31.41 -25.58 -3.49
N ALA A 81 -31.74 -24.32 -3.80
CA ALA A 81 -32.95 -23.96 -4.53
C ALA A 81 -32.98 -24.61 -5.94
N LYS A 82 -31.83 -24.62 -6.64
CA LYS A 82 -31.70 -25.31 -7.94
C LYS A 82 -31.90 -26.82 -7.82
N ALA A 83 -31.40 -27.44 -6.74
CA ALA A 83 -31.57 -28.88 -6.51
C ALA A 83 -33.02 -29.25 -6.20
N ASN A 84 -33.70 -28.47 -5.36
CA ASN A 84 -35.11 -28.72 -5.00
C ASN A 84 -36.06 -28.44 -6.17
N GLY A 85 -35.82 -27.39 -6.95
CA GLY A 85 -36.59 -27.10 -8.17
C GLY A 85 -36.51 -28.22 -9.22
N LYS A 86 -35.39 -28.95 -9.30
CA LYS A 86 -35.27 -30.12 -10.18
C LYS A 86 -36.04 -31.34 -9.66
N LYS A 87 -36.01 -31.62 -8.34
CA LYS A 87 -36.74 -32.76 -7.75
C LYS A 87 -38.26 -32.64 -7.89
N GLN A 88 -38.80 -31.43 -7.76
CA GLN A 88 -40.24 -31.20 -7.83
C GLN A 88 -40.80 -31.37 -9.25
N LYS A 89 -39.97 -31.17 -10.29
CA LYS A 89 -40.37 -31.32 -11.70
C LYS A 89 -40.30 -32.77 -12.22
N SER A 90 -39.58 -33.65 -11.52
CA SER A 90 -39.45 -35.08 -11.86
C SER A 90 -40.46 -35.98 -11.15
N ALA A 91 -41.18 -35.48 -10.15
CA ALA A 91 -42.14 -36.26 -9.37
C ALA A 91 -43.58 -36.22 -9.92
N ASP A 92 -43.80 -35.49 -11.02
CA ASP A 92 -45.12 -35.20 -11.59
C ASP A 92 -45.26 -35.76 -13.04
N ALA A 93 -44.49 -36.80 -13.37
CA ALA A 93 -44.44 -37.44 -14.69
C ALA A 93 -44.72 -38.95 -14.61
#